data_AF-A0A2X3WKK0-F1
#
_entry.id   AF-A0A2X3WKK0-F1
#
_cell.length_a   1.000
_cell.length_b   1.000
_cell.length_c   1.000
_cell.angle_alpha   90.00
_cell.angle_beta   90.00
_cell.angle_gamma   90.00
#
_symmetry.space_group_name_H-M   'P 1'
#
loop_
_entity.id
_entity.type
_entity.pdbx_description
1 polymer ?
#
loop_
_entity_poly.entity_id
_entity_poly.type
_entity_poly.pdbx_seq_one_letter_code
_entity_poly.pdbx_strand_id
1 'polypeptide(L)'
;MTREQQKVKVARKTFQSSLKASRIHYRREKKGLKRSLPKRRFIMRRAEKAETREQRQALKQTYQEEKDLATDTFKEAIAYVSPRWLKSKEIKKYRLPQARQRLAVARKHLAEVKMAEKEAKSAKRDVKQLKKAHQFKTPRPRSNEGYAMSLQNHLM
;
A
#
# COMPACT_ATOMS: atom_id res chain seq x y z
N MET A 1 22.06 -19.62 -20.79
CA MET A 1 20.92 -19.20 -19.94
C MET A 1 21.06 -17.71 -19.67
N THR A 2 20.02 -16.92 -19.90
CA THR A 2 20.05 -15.48 -19.56
C THR A 2 19.95 -15.26 -18.05
N ARG A 3 20.42 -14.12 -17.55
CA ARG A 3 20.37 -13.76 -16.12
C ARG A 3 18.95 -13.85 -15.55
N GLU A 4 17.94 -13.47 -16.32
CA GLU A 4 16.53 -13.56 -15.93
C GLU A 4 16.06 -15.02 -15.79
N GLN A 5 16.41 -15.89 -16.74
CA GLN A 5 16.05 -17.32 -16.66
C GLN A 5 16.64 -17.98 -15.41
N GLN A 6 17.90 -17.64 -15.07
CA GLN A 6 18.55 -18.14 -13.86
C GLN A 6 17.82 -17.66 -12.60
N LYS A 7 17.48 -16.36 -12.51
CA LYS A 7 16.69 -15.80 -11.41
C LYS A 7 15.37 -16.53 -11.23
N VAL A 8 14.62 -16.75 -12.31
CA VAL A 8 13.34 -17.48 -12.27
C VAL A 8 13.54 -18.92 -11.83
N LYS A 9 14.59 -19.60 -12.33
CA LYS A 9 14.90 -20.98 -11.94
C LYS A 9 15.19 -21.09 -10.45
N VAL A 10 15.98 -20.16 -9.90
CA VAL A 10 16.28 -20.10 -8.47
C VAL A 10 15.00 -19.80 -7.68
N ALA A 11 14.24 -18.77 -8.07
CA ALA A 11 12.98 -18.41 -7.41
C ALA A 11 11.96 -19.56 -7.37
N ARG A 12 11.85 -20.34 -8.45
CA ARG A 12 10.99 -21.54 -8.47
C ARG A 12 11.49 -22.61 -7.49
N LYS A 13 12.80 -22.85 -7.45
CA LYS A 13 13.38 -23.84 -6.53
C LYS A 13 13.14 -23.45 -5.08
N THR A 14 13.46 -22.20 -4.72
CA THR A 14 13.30 -21.68 -3.35
C THR A 14 11.83 -21.69 -2.93
N PHE A 15 10.92 -21.26 -3.81
CA PHE A 15 9.48 -21.29 -3.55
C PHE A 15 8.95 -22.72 -3.32
N GLN A 16 9.35 -23.68 -4.14
CA GLN A 16 8.90 -25.07 -3.98
C GLN A 16 9.51 -25.73 -2.73
N SER A 17 10.78 -25.45 -2.42
CA SER A 17 11.41 -25.96 -1.22
C SER A 17 10.80 -25.37 0.05
N SER A 18 10.51 -24.07 0.08
CA SER A 18 9.86 -23.44 1.25
C SER A 18 8.46 -24.03 1.49
N LEU A 19 7.62 -24.11 0.45
CA LEU A 19 6.30 -24.75 0.56
C LEU A 19 6.37 -26.20 1.04
N LYS A 20 7.36 -26.96 0.56
CA LYS A 20 7.57 -28.35 0.98
C LYS A 20 8.01 -28.41 2.44
N ALA A 21 8.95 -27.56 2.86
CA ALA A 21 9.47 -27.50 4.22
C ALA A 21 8.36 -27.15 5.22
N SER A 22 7.63 -26.05 4.99
CA SER A 22 6.49 -25.61 5.81
C SER A 22 5.42 -26.70 5.94
N ARG A 23 5.08 -27.37 4.82
CA ARG A 23 4.10 -28.47 4.84
C ARG A 23 4.59 -29.67 5.65
N ILE A 24 5.88 -30.00 5.58
CA ILE A 24 6.46 -31.09 6.36
C ILE A 24 6.49 -30.73 7.84
N HIS A 25 6.90 -29.51 8.18
CA HIS A 25 6.92 -28.99 9.54
C HIS A 25 5.53 -29.08 10.18
N TYR A 26 4.52 -28.48 9.55
CA TYR A 26 3.13 -28.56 10.04
C TYR A 26 2.64 -29.99 10.23
N ARG A 27 2.94 -30.90 9.30
CA ARG A 27 2.52 -32.31 9.41
C ARG A 27 3.23 -33.04 10.56
N ARG A 28 4.51 -32.75 10.79
CA ARG A 28 5.31 -33.31 11.89
C ARG A 28 4.77 -32.83 13.23
N GLU A 29 4.66 -31.52 13.41
CA GLU A 29 4.19 -30.91 14.66
C GLU A 29 2.76 -31.31 14.99
N LYS A 30 1.86 -31.30 14.00
CA LYS A 30 0.49 -31.79 14.20
C LYS A 30 0.44 -33.26 14.62
N LYS A 31 1.33 -34.11 14.08
CA LYS A 31 1.43 -35.52 14.48
C LYS A 31 2.06 -35.67 15.86
N GLY A 32 3.06 -34.86 16.19
CA GLY A 32 3.68 -34.77 17.51
C GLY A 32 2.66 -34.40 18.57
N LEU A 33 1.88 -33.34 18.33
CA LEU A 33 0.79 -32.92 19.20
C LEU A 33 -0.25 -34.02 19.39
N LYS A 34 -0.62 -34.76 18.33
CA LYS A 34 -1.54 -35.90 18.48
C LYS A 34 -0.94 -37.04 19.31
N ARG A 35 0.38 -37.24 19.26
CA ARG A 35 1.08 -38.30 20.00
C ARG A 35 1.25 -37.98 21.48
N SER A 36 1.40 -36.70 21.84
CA SER A 36 1.49 -36.27 23.23
C SER A 36 0.15 -36.36 23.97
N LEU A 37 -0.98 -36.42 23.25
CA LEU A 37 -2.29 -36.62 23.87
C LEU A 37 -2.41 -38.03 24.47
N PRO A 38 -3.03 -38.16 25.66
CA PRO A 38 -3.39 -39.45 26.22
C PRO A 38 -4.21 -40.29 25.24
N LYS A 39 -3.79 -41.54 24.98
CA LYS A 39 -4.52 -42.46 24.07
C LYS A 39 -5.88 -42.90 24.64
N ARG A 40 -6.04 -42.88 25.97
CA ARG A 40 -7.29 -43.18 26.65
C ARG A 40 -8.19 -41.94 26.63
N ARG A 41 -9.37 -42.06 26.00
CA ARG A 41 -10.30 -40.96 25.66
C ARG A 41 -10.93 -40.22 26.87
N PHE A 42 -10.63 -40.64 28.10
CA PHE A 42 -11.36 -40.23 29.31
C PHE A 42 -10.57 -39.39 30.31
N ILE A 43 -9.28 -39.08 30.08
CA ILE A 43 -8.43 -38.36 31.04
C ILE A 43 -7.85 -37.09 30.40
N MET A 44 -8.70 -36.13 30.03
CA MET A 44 -8.21 -34.81 29.67
C MET A 44 -9.13 -33.73 30.23
N ARG A 45 -8.55 -32.81 31.00
CA ARG A 45 -9.28 -31.65 31.52
C ARG A 45 -9.71 -30.75 30.36
N ARG A 46 -10.76 -29.95 30.59
CA ARG A 46 -11.27 -29.01 29.59
C ARG A 46 -10.22 -27.98 29.17
N ALA A 47 -9.42 -27.50 30.13
CA ALA A 47 -8.29 -26.59 29.88
C ALA A 47 -7.26 -27.21 28.93
N GLU A 48 -6.79 -28.43 29.21
CA GLU A 48 -5.82 -29.13 28.36
C GLU A 48 -6.37 -29.38 26.93
N LYS A 49 -7.68 -29.61 26.79
CA LYS A 49 -8.33 -29.72 25.47
C LYS A 49 -8.39 -28.38 24.73
N ALA A 50 -8.53 -27.26 25.45
CA ALA A 50 -8.52 -25.93 24.86
C ALA A 50 -7.10 -25.56 24.41
N GLU A 51 -6.10 -25.77 25.26
CA GLU A 51 -4.69 -25.53 24.95
C GLU A 51 -4.24 -26.32 23.70
N THR A 52 -4.60 -27.59 23.59
CA THR A 52 -4.24 -28.40 22.42
C THR A 52 -4.96 -27.98 21.14
N ARG A 53 -6.16 -27.38 21.25
CA ARG A 53 -6.85 -26.75 20.11
C ARG A 53 -6.15 -25.46 19.71
N GLU A 54 -5.77 -24.62 20.67
CA GLU A 54 -5.04 -23.37 20.45
C GLU A 54 -3.68 -23.65 19.81
N GLN A 55 -2.91 -24.61 20.33
CA GLN A 55 -1.64 -25.03 19.73
C GLN A 55 -1.82 -25.51 18.29
N ARG A 56 -2.88 -26.30 18.02
CA ARG A 56 -3.18 -26.75 16.66
C ARG A 56 -3.59 -25.60 15.74
N GLN A 57 -4.32 -24.61 16.28
CA GLN A 57 -4.72 -23.42 15.54
C GLN A 57 -3.51 -22.53 15.22
N ALA A 58 -2.65 -22.29 16.20
CA ALA A 58 -1.39 -21.56 16.05
C ALA A 58 -0.52 -22.22 14.98
N LEU A 59 -0.31 -23.54 15.05
CA LEU A 59 0.43 -24.29 14.01
C LEU A 59 -0.18 -24.16 12.61
N LYS A 60 -1.50 -24.02 12.50
CA LYS A 60 -2.18 -23.83 11.22
C LYS A 60 -2.02 -22.39 10.73
N GLN A 61 -2.06 -21.41 11.63
CA GLN A 61 -1.86 -19.99 11.32
C GLN A 61 -0.44 -19.76 10.82
N THR A 62 0.58 -20.21 11.57
CA THR A 62 1.99 -20.09 11.16
C THR A 62 2.26 -20.76 9.81
N TYR A 63 1.71 -21.96 9.58
CA TYR A 63 1.80 -22.63 8.28
C TYR A 63 1.19 -21.81 7.14
N GLN A 64 0.07 -21.13 7.40
CA GLN A 64 -0.59 -20.31 6.39
C GLN A 64 0.18 -19.01 6.14
N GLU A 65 0.69 -18.36 7.19
CA GLU A 65 1.57 -17.19 7.11
C GLU A 65 2.85 -17.49 6.33
N GLU A 66 3.54 -18.59 6.62
CA GLU A 66 4.74 -19.01 5.88
C GLU A 66 4.44 -19.26 4.40
N LYS A 67 3.28 -19.87 4.12
CA LYS A 67 2.83 -20.11 2.74
C LYS A 67 2.56 -18.79 2.03
N ASP A 68 1.92 -17.84 2.69
CA ASP A 68 1.58 -16.54 2.12
C ASP A 68 2.86 -15.71 1.89
N LEU A 69 3.76 -15.66 2.89
CA LEU A 69 5.09 -15.07 2.78
C LEU A 69 5.87 -15.65 1.59
N ALA A 70 5.96 -16.98 1.47
CA ALA A 70 6.63 -17.62 0.35
C ALA A 70 5.99 -17.25 -0.99
N THR A 71 4.66 -17.13 -1.06
CA THR A 71 3.99 -16.69 -2.28
C THR A 71 4.28 -15.23 -2.61
N ASP A 72 4.38 -14.36 -1.61
CA ASP A 72 4.65 -12.93 -1.80
C ASP A 72 6.10 -12.72 -2.26
N THR A 73 7.06 -13.41 -1.64
CA THR A 73 8.46 -13.42 -2.11
C THR A 73 8.56 -13.92 -3.56
N PHE A 74 7.79 -14.94 -3.93
CA PHE A 74 7.77 -15.42 -5.32
C PHE A 74 7.13 -14.41 -6.29
N LYS A 75 6.03 -13.74 -5.89
CA LYS A 75 5.38 -12.68 -6.68
C LYS A 75 6.35 -11.53 -6.93
N GLU A 76 7.09 -11.10 -5.90
CA GLU A 76 8.11 -10.06 -6.01
C GLU A 76 9.23 -10.46 -6.97
N ALA A 77 9.75 -11.68 -6.83
CA ALA A 77 10.82 -12.19 -7.68
C ALA A 77 10.44 -12.23 -9.17
N ILE A 78 9.17 -12.48 -9.50
CA ILE A 78 8.69 -12.53 -10.89
C ILE A 78 8.10 -11.21 -11.41
N ALA A 79 7.94 -10.19 -10.56
CA ALA A 79 7.19 -8.99 -10.88
C ALA A 79 7.73 -8.27 -12.14
N TYR A 80 9.05 -8.21 -12.28
CA TYR A 80 9.75 -7.50 -13.35
C TYR A 80 10.37 -8.43 -14.40
N VAL A 81 10.18 -9.75 -14.29
CA VAL A 81 10.70 -10.72 -15.25
C VAL A 81 9.88 -10.68 -16.54
N SER A 82 10.47 -10.83 -17.73
CA SER A 82 9.67 -10.93 -18.96
C SER A 82 8.67 -12.11 -18.93
N PRO A 83 7.38 -11.93 -19.31
CA PRO A 83 6.39 -13.01 -19.31
C PRO A 83 6.81 -14.22 -20.14
N ARG A 84 7.64 -14.01 -21.16
CA ARG A 84 8.22 -15.06 -22.01
C ARG A 84 8.93 -16.16 -21.22
N TRP A 85 9.48 -15.84 -20.05
CA TRP A 85 10.23 -16.79 -19.21
C TRP A 85 9.38 -17.41 -18.08
N LEU A 86 8.11 -17.02 -17.97
CA LEU A 86 7.19 -17.51 -16.95
C LEU A 86 6.23 -18.55 -17.55
N LYS A 87 5.76 -19.49 -16.71
CA LYS A 87 4.72 -20.43 -17.14
C LYS A 87 3.37 -19.71 -17.17
N SER A 88 2.47 -20.09 -18.08
CA SER A 88 1.14 -19.46 -18.20
C SER A 88 0.34 -19.51 -16.88
N LYS A 89 0.46 -20.60 -16.12
CA LYS A 89 -0.17 -20.74 -14.80
C LYS A 89 0.41 -19.76 -13.77
N GLU A 90 1.72 -19.49 -13.81
CA GLU A 90 2.39 -18.54 -12.91
C GLU A 90 1.97 -17.10 -13.23
N ILE A 91 1.88 -16.77 -14.53
CA ILE A 91 1.39 -15.48 -15.00
C ILE A 91 -0.04 -15.25 -14.53
N LYS A 92 -0.94 -16.23 -14.75
CA LYS A 92 -2.35 -16.12 -14.38
C LYS A 92 -2.56 -16.02 -12.87
N LYS A 93 -1.80 -16.80 -12.09
CA LYS A 93 -2.03 -16.92 -10.65
C LYS A 93 -1.33 -15.84 -9.82
N TYR A 94 -0.12 -15.45 -10.20
CA TYR A 94 0.73 -14.61 -9.35
C TYR A 94 0.96 -13.22 -9.94
N ARG A 95 1.12 -13.11 -11.27
CA ARG A 95 1.53 -11.84 -11.89
C ARG A 95 0.35 -10.96 -12.33
N LEU A 96 -0.65 -11.53 -13.00
CA LEU A 96 -1.80 -10.76 -13.48
C LEU A 96 -2.61 -10.10 -12.35
N PRO A 97 -2.90 -10.79 -11.22
CA PRO A 97 -3.57 -10.14 -10.09
C PRO A 97 -2.79 -8.96 -9.54
N GLN A 98 -1.47 -9.08 -9.40
CA GLN A 98 -0.59 -8.01 -8.97
C GLN A 98 -0.63 -6.80 -9.94
N ALA A 99 -0.59 -7.04 -11.24
CA ALA A 99 -0.69 -5.97 -12.26
C ALA A 99 -2.03 -5.24 -12.20
N ARG A 100 -3.14 -5.98 -12.01
CA ARG A 100 -4.47 -5.39 -11.83
C ARG A 100 -4.55 -4.54 -10.56
N GLN A 101 -3.99 -5.00 -9.45
CA GLN A 101 -3.94 -4.25 -8.19
C GLN A 101 -3.13 -2.95 -8.36
N ARG A 102 -1.96 -3.01 -9.01
CA ARG A 102 -1.14 -1.82 -9.31
C ARG A 102 -1.91 -0.79 -10.14
N LEU A 103 -2.63 -1.24 -11.17
CA LEU A 103 -3.48 -0.37 -11.98
C LEU A 103 -4.59 0.29 -11.15
N ALA A 104 -5.23 -0.48 -10.26
CA ALA A 104 -6.29 0.05 -9.39
C ALA A 104 -5.75 1.13 -8.43
N VAL A 105 -4.59 0.91 -7.83
CA VAL A 105 -3.92 1.89 -6.95
C VAL A 105 -3.53 3.16 -7.73
N ALA A 106 -2.91 3.00 -8.90
CA ALA A 106 -2.55 4.14 -9.74
C ALA A 106 -3.78 4.99 -10.13
N ARG A 107 -4.91 4.35 -10.44
CA ARG A 107 -6.17 5.05 -10.74
C ARG A 107 -6.72 5.82 -9.54
N LYS A 108 -6.62 5.28 -8.32
CA LYS A 108 -7.03 5.97 -7.09
C LYS A 108 -6.18 7.21 -6.84
N HIS A 109 -4.86 7.08 -6.87
CA HIS A 109 -3.96 8.22 -6.71
C HIS A 109 -4.17 9.29 -7.79
N LEU A 110 -4.39 8.89 -9.04
CA LEU A 110 -4.73 9.83 -10.11
C LEU A 110 -6.03 10.60 -9.81
N ALA A 111 -7.03 9.94 -9.23
CA ALA A 111 -8.28 10.59 -8.85
C ALA A 111 -8.08 11.58 -7.69
N GLU A 112 -7.33 11.19 -6.66
CA GLU A 112 -6.96 12.04 -5.51
C GLU A 112 -6.23 13.31 -5.97
N VAL A 113 -5.19 13.14 -6.81
CA VAL A 113 -4.43 14.27 -7.37
C VAL A 113 -5.34 15.20 -8.18
N LYS A 114 -6.25 14.65 -9.00
CA LYS A 114 -7.20 15.46 -9.78
C LYS A 114 -8.17 16.26 -8.89
N MET A 115 -8.57 15.72 -7.75
CA MET A 115 -9.44 16.44 -6.81
C MET A 115 -8.66 17.54 -6.07
N ALA A 116 -7.45 17.23 -5.59
CA ALA A 116 -6.58 18.21 -4.96
C ALA A 116 -6.23 19.37 -5.91
N GLU A 117 -6.00 19.10 -7.20
CA GLU A 117 -5.78 20.15 -8.21
C GLU A 117 -7.00 21.05 -8.41
N LYS A 118 -8.22 20.49 -8.34
CA LYS A 118 -9.46 21.28 -8.44
C LYS A 118 -9.62 22.19 -7.23
N GLU A 119 -9.40 21.67 -6.03
CA GLU A 119 -9.46 22.42 -4.77
C GLU A 119 -8.38 23.52 -4.71
N ALA A 120 -7.16 23.22 -5.15
CA ALA A 120 -6.10 24.24 -5.24
C ALA A 120 -6.44 25.34 -6.27
N LYS A 121 -7.11 24.98 -7.38
CA LYS A 121 -7.58 25.95 -8.38
C LYS A 121 -8.72 26.82 -7.85
N SER A 122 -9.67 26.26 -7.09
CA SER A 122 -10.75 27.05 -6.47
C SER A 122 -10.18 27.99 -5.42
N ALA A 123 -9.32 27.51 -4.51
CA ALA A 123 -8.68 28.34 -3.51
C ALA A 123 -7.90 29.53 -4.13
N LYS A 124 -7.16 29.29 -5.23
CA LYS A 124 -6.48 30.38 -5.98
C LYS A 124 -7.46 31.40 -6.57
N ARG A 125 -8.64 30.97 -7.05
CA ARG A 125 -9.69 31.87 -7.54
C ARG A 125 -10.25 32.72 -6.40
N ASP A 126 -10.56 32.10 -5.26
CA ASP A 126 -11.15 32.78 -4.11
C ASP A 126 -10.20 33.85 -3.54
N VAL A 127 -8.91 33.52 -3.40
CA VAL A 127 -7.87 34.48 -3.01
C VAL A 127 -7.76 35.64 -4.00
N LYS A 128 -7.86 35.38 -5.32
CA LYS A 128 -7.83 36.43 -6.34
C LYS A 128 -9.03 37.37 -6.21
N GLN A 129 -10.23 36.83 -5.95
CA GLN A 129 -11.44 37.64 -5.75
C GLN A 129 -11.34 38.49 -4.48
N LEU A 130 -10.86 37.92 -3.37
CA LEU A 130 -10.65 38.65 -2.11
C LEU A 130 -9.64 39.81 -2.27
N LYS A 131 -8.52 39.58 -2.97
CA LYS A 131 -7.56 40.66 -3.27
C LYS A 131 -8.17 41.77 -4.11
N LYS A 132 -8.99 41.42 -5.12
CA LYS A 132 -9.69 42.40 -5.94
C LYS A 132 -10.68 43.22 -5.12
N ALA A 133 -11.43 42.58 -4.22
CA ALA A 133 -12.36 43.26 -3.32
C ALA A 133 -11.63 44.19 -2.32
N HIS A 134 -10.45 43.82 -1.83
CA HIS A 134 -9.66 44.65 -0.92
C HIS A 134 -9.08 45.90 -1.61
N GLN A 135 -8.59 45.77 -2.86
CA GLN A 135 -8.11 46.92 -3.65
C GLN A 135 -9.22 47.95 -3.94
N PHE A 136 -10.47 47.50 -4.06
CA PHE A 136 -11.63 48.40 -4.22
C PHE A 136 -12.03 49.11 -2.92
N LYS A 137 -11.60 48.62 -1.74
CA LYS A 137 -11.96 49.18 -0.43
C LYS A 137 -10.88 50.08 0.17
N THR A 138 -9.65 50.07 -0.33
CA THR A 138 -8.62 51.02 0.06
C THR A 138 -8.85 52.37 -0.66
N PRO A 139 -9.10 53.48 0.05
CA PRO A 139 -9.23 54.78 -0.59
C PRO A 139 -7.88 55.15 -1.23
N ARG A 140 -7.88 55.57 -2.51
CA ARG A 140 -6.69 56.25 -3.07
C ARG A 140 -6.46 57.52 -2.25
N PRO A 141 -5.22 57.82 -1.80
CA PRO A 141 -4.94 59.12 -1.21
C PRO A 141 -5.22 60.18 -2.28
N ARG A 142 -6.10 61.14 -1.98
CA ARG A 142 -6.27 62.34 -2.82
C ARG A 142 -4.94 63.07 -2.80
N SER A 143 -4.31 63.26 -3.96
CA SER A 143 -3.16 64.16 -4.10
C SER A 143 -3.62 65.58 -3.71
N ASN A 144 -2.97 66.15 -2.70
CA ASN A 144 -3.18 67.54 -2.29
C ASN A 144 -2.48 68.47 -3.30
N GLU A 145 -3.08 68.68 -4.47
CA GLU A 145 -2.56 69.62 -5.49
C GLU A 145 -3.36 70.95 -5.57
N GLY A 146 -4.23 71.23 -4.60
CA GLY A 146 -5.18 72.36 -4.67
C GLY A 146 -4.98 73.54 -3.72
N TYR A 147 -3.97 73.56 -2.85
CA TYR A 147 -3.85 74.58 -1.77
C TYR A 147 -2.59 75.44 -1.79
N ALA A 148 -1.77 75.37 -2.86
CA ALA A 148 -0.50 76.11 -2.94
C ALA A 148 -0.52 77.31 -3.92
N MET A 149 -1.67 77.70 -4.49
CA MET A 149 -1.75 78.72 -5.55
C MET A 149 -2.63 79.95 -5.21
N SER A 150 -3.03 80.15 -3.94
CA SER A 150 -3.88 81.30 -3.56
C SER A 150 -3.29 82.26 -2.52
N LEU A 151 -1.99 82.19 -2.23
CA LEU A 151 -1.32 83.09 -1.27
C LEU A 151 -0.10 83.81 -1.88
N GLN A 152 -0.21 84.27 -3.13
CA GLN A 152 0.86 85.06 -3.76
C GLN A 152 0.40 86.28 -4.57
N ASN A 153 -0.87 86.70 -4.44
CA ASN A 153 -1.38 87.94 -5.06
C ASN A 153 -2.06 88.85 -4.02
N HIS A 154 -1.35 89.18 -2.93
CA HIS A 154 -1.72 90.29 -2.05
C HIS A 154 -0.46 90.93 -1.44
N LEU A 155 0.39 91.48 -2.31
CA LEU A 155 1.46 92.42 -1.97
C LEU A 155 1.97 93.08 -3.28
N MET A 156 1.19 94.04 -3.76
CA MET A 156 1.58 95.21 -4.57
C MET A 156 0.51 96.28 -4.32
#